data_AF-A0AAV5C298-F1
#
_entry.id   AF-A0AAV5C298-F1
#
_cell.length_a   1.000
_cell.length_b   1.000
_cell.length_c   1.000
_cell.angle_alpha   90.00
_cell.angle_beta   90.00
_cell.angle_gamma   90.00
#
_symmetry.space_group_name_H-M   'P 1'
#
loop_
_entity.id
_entity.type
_entity.pdbx_description
1 polymer ?
#
loop_
_entity_poly.entity_id
_entity_poly.type
_entity_poly.pdbx_seq_one_letter_code
_entity_poly.pdbx_strand_id
1 'polypeptide(L)'
;MANPSGHILLTAFLLSWLTSLHHADAAFSFKYDFSIRADLESTDLKYISDSSRAGDRINLTKGLQHHSTDRVYHRQPVRLWNGRKKESQLHHEFLLRYRL
;
A
#
# COMPACT_ATOMS: atom_id res chain seq x y z
N MET A 1 30.61 37.73 27.76
CA MET A 1 29.95 38.23 26.53
C MET A 1 29.57 37.01 25.70
N ALA A 2 28.28 36.67 25.65
CA ALA A 2 27.80 35.55 24.84
C ALA A 2 27.90 35.94 23.35
N ASN A 3 28.50 35.07 22.53
CA ASN A 3 28.67 35.31 21.10
C ASN A 3 27.33 35.04 20.38
N PRO A 4 26.59 36.08 19.94
CA PRO A 4 25.26 35.90 19.37
C PRO A 4 25.29 35.08 18.07
N SER A 5 26.41 35.11 17.34
CA SER A 5 26.55 34.45 16.05
C SER A 5 26.61 32.92 16.15
N GLY A 6 27.16 32.39 17.24
CA GLY A 6 27.19 30.94 17.48
C GLY A 6 25.80 30.35 17.75
N HIS A 7 24.95 31.11 18.43
CA HIS A 7 23.57 30.71 18.70
C HIS A 7 22.70 30.69 17.43
N ILE A 8 22.97 31.59 16.48
CA ILE A 8 22.25 31.67 15.19
C ILE A 8 22.63 30.50 14.28
N LEU A 9 23.91 30.14 14.21
CA LEU A 9 24.38 28.98 13.44
C LEU A 9 23.88 27.66 14.02
N LEU A 10 23.89 27.51 15.35
CA LEU A 10 23.39 26.32 16.02
C LEU A 10 21.88 26.15 15.82
N THR A 11 21.10 27.23 15.94
CA THR A 11 19.66 27.19 15.68
C THR A 11 19.36 26.89 14.22
N ALA A 12 20.07 27.49 13.26
CA ALA A 12 19.91 27.19 11.83
C ALA A 12 20.25 25.72 11.51
N PHE A 13 21.29 25.17 12.13
CA PHE A 13 21.68 23.77 11.96
C PHE A 13 20.64 22.79 12.54
N LEU A 14 20.09 23.10 13.72
CA LEU A 14 19.02 22.32 14.35
C LEU A 14 17.71 22.38 13.54
N LEU A 15 17.35 23.57 13.02
CA LEU A 15 16.19 23.76 12.14
C LEU A 15 16.34 22.98 10.82
N SER A 16 17.54 22.98 10.23
CA SER A 16 17.85 22.17 9.05
C SER A 16 17.67 20.67 9.30
N TRP A 17 18.15 20.17 10.43
CA TRP A 17 17.96 18.77 10.83
C TRP A 17 16.48 18.41 11.01
N LEU A 18 15.70 19.27 11.68
CA LEU A 18 14.26 19.07 11.89
C LEU A 18 13.48 19.02 10.55
N THR A 19 13.85 19.86 9.58
CA THR A 19 13.21 19.83 8.24
C THR A 19 13.59 18.61 7.41
N SER A 20 14.75 18.01 7.65
CA SER A 20 15.25 16.84 6.92
C SER A 20 14.59 15.54 7.39
N LEU A 21 14.20 15.48 8.68
CA LEU A 21 13.49 14.36 9.29
C LEU A 21 12.03 14.22 8.81
N HIS A 22 11.43 15.26 8.25
CA HIS A 22 10.03 15.28 7.81
C HIS A 22 9.78 14.73 6.39
N HIS A 23 10.79 14.15 5.73
CA HIS A 23 10.64 13.44 4.46
C HIS A 23 10.42 11.93 4.65
N ALA A 24 9.59 11.54 5.61
CA ALA A 24 9.06 10.18 5.62
C ALA A 24 8.10 10.05 4.41
N ASP A 25 8.52 9.34 3.37
CA ASP A 25 7.57 8.86 2.37
C ASP A 25 6.52 8.02 3.09
N ALA A 26 5.24 8.36 2.89
CA ALA A 26 4.15 7.58 3.43
C ALA A 26 4.18 6.19 2.77
N ALA A 27 4.81 5.22 3.43
CA ALA A 27 4.82 3.84 3.00
C ALA A 27 3.40 3.27 3.18
N PHE A 28 2.75 2.94 2.07
CA PHE A 28 1.45 2.28 2.08
C PHE A 28 1.66 0.76 1.99
N SER A 29 1.19 0.02 2.98
CA SER A 29 1.32 -1.44 3.02
C SER A 29 0.03 -2.07 3.50
N PHE A 30 -0.36 -3.17 2.87
CA PHE A 30 -1.45 -4.03 3.28
C PHE A 30 -1.05 -5.48 3.07
N LYS A 31 -1.57 -6.37 3.92
CA LYS A 31 -1.41 -7.81 3.84
C LYS A 31 -2.75 -8.46 4.10
N TYR A 32 -3.07 -9.48 3.31
CA TYR A 32 -4.26 -10.30 3.50
C TYR A 32 -3.84 -11.75 3.67
N ASP A 33 -4.33 -12.39 4.72
CA ASP A 33 -4.32 -13.83 4.86
C ASP A 33 -5.73 -14.35 4.60
N PHE A 34 -5.99 -14.80 3.37
CA PHE A 34 -7.33 -15.24 2.97
C PHE A 34 -7.79 -16.54 3.65
N SER A 35 -6.91 -17.24 4.37
CA SER A 35 -7.35 -18.32 5.26
C SER A 35 -8.17 -17.80 6.46
N ILE A 36 -8.05 -16.51 6.77
CA ILE A 36 -8.80 -15.80 7.81
C ILE A 36 -10.03 -15.15 7.18
N ARG A 37 -11.21 -15.49 7.71
CA ARG A 37 -12.49 -14.98 7.19
C ARG A 37 -12.60 -13.45 7.24
N ALA A 38 -12.07 -12.82 8.29
CA ALA A 38 -12.11 -11.38 8.45
C ALA A 38 -11.34 -10.64 7.34
N ASP A 39 -10.19 -11.16 6.91
CA ASP A 39 -9.39 -10.58 5.83
C ASP A 39 -10.09 -10.72 4.48
N LEU A 40 -10.74 -11.86 4.25
CA LEU A 40 -11.54 -12.10 3.04
C LEU A 40 -12.79 -11.21 2.98
N GLU A 41 -13.40 -10.93 4.14
CA GLU A 41 -14.56 -10.05 4.29
C GLU A 41 -14.20 -8.57 4.49
N SER A 42 -12.90 -8.23 4.45
CA SER A 42 -12.42 -6.86 4.66
C SER A 42 -13.18 -5.85 3.81
N THR A 43 -13.56 -4.74 4.45
CA THR A 43 -14.23 -3.62 3.79
C THR A 43 -13.32 -2.91 2.79
N ASP A 44 -12.01 -3.13 2.87
CA ASP A 44 -11.00 -2.55 2.00
C ASP A 44 -10.84 -3.32 0.68
N LEU A 45 -11.40 -4.52 0.56
CA LEU A 45 -11.44 -5.28 -0.69
C LEU A 45 -12.77 -5.06 -1.42
N LYS A 46 -12.69 -4.84 -2.73
CA LYS A 46 -13.86 -4.82 -3.61
C LYS A 46 -13.75 -5.85 -4.71
N TYR A 47 -14.80 -6.65 -4.81
CA TYR A 47 -15.01 -7.69 -5.82
C TYR A 47 -15.86 -7.09 -6.95
N ILE A 48 -15.41 -7.27 -8.20
CA ILE A 48 -16.13 -6.83 -9.40
C ILE A 48 -16.41 -8.04 -10.30
N SER A 49 -17.55 -8.01 -11.00
CA SER A 49 -17.98 -9.02 -11.96
C SER A 49 -18.27 -10.36 -11.25
N ASP A 50 -17.85 -11.49 -11.79
CA ASP A 50 -17.95 -12.84 -11.22
C ASP A 50 -16.88 -13.15 -10.14
N SER A 51 -16.02 -12.19 -9.77
CA SER A 51 -15.11 -12.42 -8.62
C SER A 51 -15.90 -12.63 -7.34
N SER A 52 -15.47 -13.58 -6.53
CA SER A 52 -16.17 -13.95 -5.31
C SER A 52 -15.23 -14.39 -4.20
N ARG A 53 -15.73 -14.33 -2.97
CA ARG A 53 -15.11 -14.88 -1.77
C ARG A 53 -15.42 -16.37 -1.70
N ALA A 54 -14.44 -17.20 -1.39
CA ALA A 54 -14.64 -18.63 -1.21
C ALA A 54 -13.82 -19.14 -0.04
N GLY A 55 -14.43 -19.23 1.15
CA GLY A 55 -13.87 -19.87 2.34
C GLY A 55 -12.51 -19.32 2.77
N ASP A 56 -11.45 -19.84 2.14
CA ASP A 56 -10.03 -19.59 2.38
C ASP A 56 -9.32 -18.82 1.25
N ARG A 57 -10.06 -18.36 0.22
CA ARG A 57 -9.47 -17.76 -1.00
C ARG A 57 -10.40 -16.80 -1.73
N ILE A 58 -9.82 -16.13 -2.72
CA ILE A 58 -10.54 -15.34 -3.73
C ILE A 58 -10.69 -16.20 -4.99
N ASN A 59 -11.91 -16.28 -5.52
CA ASN A 59 -12.15 -16.77 -6.87
C ASN A 59 -12.13 -15.58 -7.83
N LEU A 60 -11.20 -15.60 -8.79
CA LEU A 60 -11.10 -14.62 -9.89
C LEU A 60 -11.80 -15.09 -11.18
N THR A 61 -12.49 -16.22 -11.12
CA THR A 61 -13.31 -16.77 -12.21
C THR A 61 -14.53 -17.47 -11.64
N LYS A 62 -15.57 -17.61 -12.47
CA LYS A 62 -16.79 -18.31 -12.12
C LYS A 62 -16.66 -19.84 -12.29
N GLY A 63 -15.98 -20.48 -11.34
CA GLY A 63 -15.92 -21.95 -11.26
C GLY A 63 -15.50 -22.61 -12.57
N LEU A 64 -16.36 -23.51 -13.10
CA LEU A 64 -16.12 -24.26 -14.35
C LEU A 64 -16.53 -23.51 -15.62
N GLN A 65 -16.96 -22.26 -15.52
CA GLN A 65 -17.43 -21.51 -16.68
C GLN A 65 -16.23 -21.01 -17.50
N HIS A 66 -16.23 -21.34 -18.79
CA HIS A 66 -15.27 -20.79 -19.73
C HIS A 66 -15.62 -19.33 -20.06
N HIS A 67 -14.60 -18.48 -20.28
CA HIS A 67 -14.73 -17.05 -20.60
C HIS A 67 -15.21 -16.14 -19.46
N SER A 68 -14.78 -16.39 -18.21
CA SER A 68 -14.99 -15.48 -17.07
C SER A 68 -13.97 -14.33 -17.07
N THR A 69 -14.38 -13.12 -16.70
CA THR A 69 -13.47 -11.96 -16.57
C THR A 69 -13.75 -11.20 -15.29
N ASP A 70 -12.82 -11.25 -14.34
CA ASP A 70 -13.06 -10.68 -13.00
C ASP A 70 -11.88 -9.92 -12.43
N ARG A 71 -12.17 -9.12 -11.40
CA ARG A 71 -11.19 -8.26 -10.74
C ARG A 71 -11.50 -8.12 -9.26
N VAL A 72 -10.45 -8.14 -8.45
CA VAL A 72 -10.49 -7.68 -7.06
C VAL A 72 -9.49 -6.54 -6.90
N TYR A 73 -9.86 -5.50 -6.16
CA TYR A 73 -8.95 -4.39 -5.89
C TYR A 73 -9.07 -3.87 -4.46
N HIS A 74 -7.96 -3.29 -3.99
CA HIS A 74 -7.88 -2.56 -2.74
C HIS A 74 -8.53 -1.18 -2.89
N ARG A 75 -9.45 -0.81 -2.00
CA ARG A 75 -10.26 0.40 -2.12
C ARG A 75 -9.48 1.68 -1.86
N GLN A 76 -8.50 1.64 -0.97
CA GLN A 76 -7.66 2.81 -0.73
C GLN A 76 -6.72 3.03 -1.93
N PRO A 77 -6.75 4.22 -2.54
CA PRO A 77 -5.90 4.53 -3.68
C PRO A 77 -4.43 4.63 -3.24
N VAL A 78 -3.54 3.98 -3.98
CA VAL A 78 -2.09 4.03 -3.73
C VAL A 78 -1.49 5.10 -4.63
N ARG A 79 -0.77 6.06 -4.01
CA ARG A 79 -0.09 7.12 -4.75
C ARG A 79 1.22 6.57 -5.33
N LEU A 80 1.24 6.40 -6.66
CA LEU A 80 2.41 5.89 -7.39
C LEU A 80 3.38 6.99 -7.84
N TRP A 81 2.97 8.26 -7.78
CA TRP A 81 3.84 9.37 -8.12
C TRP A 81 3.45 10.67 -7.40
N ASN A 82 4.46 11.46 -7.07
CA ASN A 82 4.35 12.84 -6.61
C ASN A 82 5.42 13.61 -7.37
N GLY A 83 5.04 14.59 -8.19
CA GLY A 83 5.92 15.26 -9.18
C GLY A 83 7.22 15.91 -8.67
N ARG A 84 7.56 15.72 -7.39
CA ARG A 84 8.82 16.12 -6.75
C ARG A 84 9.80 14.97 -6.51
N LYS A 85 9.38 13.70 -6.55
CA LYS A 85 10.25 12.52 -6.39
C LYS A 85 10.12 11.61 -7.61
N LYS A 86 11.28 11.21 -8.15
CA LYS A 86 11.38 10.13 -9.14
C LYS A 86 11.13 8.81 -8.41
N GLU A 87 10.13 8.08 -8.90
CA GLU A 87 9.83 6.67 -8.62
C GLU A 87 9.29 6.34 -7.21
N SER A 88 8.07 5.81 -7.18
CA SER A 88 7.58 5.02 -6.05
C SER A 88 8.04 3.57 -6.23
N GLN A 89 8.74 3.03 -5.24
CA GLN A 89 9.11 1.62 -5.23
C GLN A 89 7.92 0.80 -4.73
N LEU A 90 7.43 -0.10 -5.59
CA LEU A 90 6.28 -0.96 -5.31
C LEU A 90 6.76 -2.40 -5.12
N HIS A 91 6.49 -2.99 -3.95
CA HIS A 91 6.81 -4.40 -3.67
C HIS A 91 5.53 -5.18 -3.42
N HIS A 92 5.18 -6.07 -4.33
CA HIS A 92 3.98 -6.90 -4.26
C HIS A 92 4.36 -8.38 -4.29
N GLU A 93 3.79 -9.17 -3.39
CA GLU A 93 3.93 -10.63 -3.39
C GLU A 93 2.53 -11.25 -3.48
N PHE A 94 2.31 -12.12 -4.47
CA PHE A 94 1.05 -12.84 -4.65
C PHE A 94 1.32 -14.33 -4.76
N LEU A 95 0.67 -15.12 -3.90
CA LEU A 95 0.65 -16.58 -4.03
C LEU A 95 -0.58 -17.00 -4.84
N LEU A 96 -0.38 -17.29 -6.12
CA LEU A 96 -1.43 -17.88 -6.97
C LEU A 96 -1.45 -19.40 -6.78
N ARG A 97 -2.60 -19.94 -6.38
CA ARG A 97 -2.85 -21.39 -6.35
C ARG A 97 -3.87 -21.74 -7.43
N TYR A 98 -3.43 -22.51 -8.42
CA TYR A 98 -4.32 -23.10 -9.43
C TYR A 98 -4.85 -24.44 -8.92
N ARG A 99 -6.16 -24.63 -8.93
CA ARG A 99 -6.80 -25.94 -8.76
C ARG A 99 -7.83 -26.10 -9.87
N LEU A 100 -7.63 -27.15 -10.67
CA LEU A 100 -8.53 -27.60 -11.74
C LEU A 100 -9.76 -28.28 -11.14
#